data_AF-A0A7V3KBT2-F1
#
_entry.id   AF-A0A7V3KBT2-F1
#
_cell.length_a   1.000
_cell.length_b   1.000
_cell.length_c   1.000
_cell.angle_alpha   90.00
_cell.angle_beta   90.00
_cell.angle_gamma   90.00
#
_symmetry.space_group_name_H-M   'P 1'
#
loop_
_entity.id
_entity.type
_entity.pdbx_description
1 polymer ?
#
loop_
_entity_poly.entity_id
_entity_poly.type
_entity_poly.pdbx_seq_one_letter_code
_entity_poly.pdbx_strand_id
1 'polypeptide(L)' 'MAKIEKELITENSHKIKVPDSSVKAIEDLIARFSRNKDQYRNPAYKEDQCRIEFINPFFEALGWDIANKQAGRAKNSG' A
#
# COMPACT_ATOMS: atom_id res chain seq x y z
N MET A 1 23.21 -7.25 14.60
CA MET A 1 22.43 -7.16 13.34
C MET A 1 21.02 -7.71 13.52
N ALA A 2 20.81 -9.01 13.80
CA ALA A 2 19.47 -9.59 13.96
C ALA A 2 18.59 -9.05 15.13
N LYS A 3 19.20 -8.42 16.16
CA LYS A 3 18.46 -7.84 17.29
C LYS A 3 17.81 -6.49 16.93
N ILE A 4 18.50 -5.68 16.14
CA ILE A 4 18.04 -4.33 15.72
C ILE A 4 16.88 -4.45 14.73
N GLU A 5 16.92 -5.42 13.82
CA GLU A 5 15.84 -5.68 12.86
C GLU A 5 14.54 -6.13 13.55
N LYS A 6 14.65 -7.02 14.55
CA LYS A 6 13.47 -7.49 15.32
C LYS A 6 12.82 -6.36 16.14
N GLU A 7 13.63 -5.45 16.67
CA GLU A 7 13.17 -4.30 17.45
C GLU A 7 12.46 -3.26 16.56
N LEU A 8 13.02 -2.97 15.37
CA LEU A 8 12.40 -2.09 14.37
C LEU A 8 11.04 -2.60 13.86
N ILE A 9 10.91 -3.93 13.68
CA ILE A 9 9.65 -4.55 13.24
C ILE A 9 8.59 -4.47 14.36
N THR A 10 9.00 -4.60 15.62
CA THR A 10 8.09 -4.60 16.78
C THR A 10 7.56 -3.20 17.11
N GLU A 11 8.41 -2.16 17.02
CA GLU A 11 7.97 -0.77 17.24
C GLU A 11 7.01 -0.26 16.15
N ASN A 12 7.22 -0.65 14.89
CA ASN A 12 6.37 -0.20 13.78
C ASN A 12 5.10 -1.04 13.60
N SER A 13 5.05 -2.26 14.16
CA SER A 13 3.87 -3.14 14.17
C SER A 13 2.61 -2.44 14.72
N HIS A 14 2.74 -1.54 15.69
CA HIS A 14 1.61 -0.79 16.26
C HIS A 14 1.10 0.37 15.38
N LYS A 15 1.85 0.77 14.34
CA LYS A 15 1.47 1.86 13.42
C LYS A 15 0.82 1.37 12.14
N ILE A 16 1.03 0.12 11.75
CA ILE A 16 0.34 -0.48 10.60
C ILE A 16 -1.03 -0.95 11.07
N LYS A 17 -2.00 -0.03 11.13
CA LYS A 17 -3.42 -0.41 11.24
C LYS A 17 -3.85 -0.97 9.89
N VAL A 18 -3.69 -2.28 9.70
CA VAL A 18 -4.39 -3.01 8.64
C VAL A 18 -5.88 -3.00 9.03
N PRO A 19 -6.77 -2.34 8.29
CA PRO A 19 -8.20 -2.36 8.63
C PRO A 19 -8.73 -3.79 8.48
N ASP A 20 -9.67 -4.24 9.31
CA ASP A 20 -10.31 -5.56 9.13
C ASP A 20 -11.02 -5.71 7.76
N SER A 21 -11.28 -4.60 7.05
CA SER A 21 -11.79 -4.60 5.67
C SER A 21 -10.71 -4.79 4.59
N SER A 22 -9.45 -5.02 4.96
CA SER A 22 -8.28 -5.09 4.05
C SER A 22 -8.26 -6.34 3.18
N VAL A 23 -8.64 -7.50 3.73
CA VAL A 23 -8.55 -8.78 3.01
C VAL A 23 -9.46 -8.78 1.78
N LYS A 24 -10.72 -8.36 1.95
CA LYS A 24 -11.69 -8.28 0.84
C LYS A 24 -11.26 -7.27 -0.23
N ALA A 25 -10.71 -6.12 0.17
CA ALA A 25 -10.19 -5.13 -0.77
C ALA A 25 -9.04 -5.68 -1.62
N ILE A 26 -8.14 -6.47 -1.01
CA ILE A 26 -7.05 -7.14 -1.72
C ILE A 26 -7.60 -8.22 -2.66
N GLU A 27 -8.57 -9.03 -2.23
CA GLU A 27 -9.23 -10.03 -3.09
C GLU A 27 -9.88 -9.39 -4.32
N ASP A 28 -10.62 -8.29 -4.13
CA ASP A 28 -11.25 -7.55 -5.22
C ASP A 28 -10.22 -6.98 -6.21
N LEU A 29 -9.09 -6.47 -5.71
CA LEU A 29 -7.98 -6.01 -6.53
C LEU A 29 -7.36 -7.15 -7.33
N ILE A 30 -7.08 -8.31 -6.71
CA ILE A 30 -6.53 -9.49 -7.38
C ILE A 30 -7.50 -10.01 -8.46
N ALA A 31 -8.80 -10.04 -8.15
CA ALA A 31 -9.82 -10.48 -9.08
C ALA A 31 -9.92 -9.53 -10.29
N ARG A 32 -9.88 -8.20 -10.06
CA ARG A 32 -9.84 -7.19 -11.13
C ARG A 32 -8.56 -7.32 -11.97
N PHE A 33 -7.41 -7.52 -11.33
CA PHE A 33 -6.14 -7.74 -12.04
C PHE A 33 -6.23 -8.93 -12.99
N SER A 34 -6.74 -10.05 -12.48
CA SER A 34 -6.86 -11.29 -13.26
C SER A 34 -7.79 -11.13 -14.46
N ARG A 35 -8.93 -10.44 -14.30
CA ARG A 35 -9.87 -10.18 -15.41
C ARG A 35 -9.30 -9.26 -16.49
N ASN A 36 -8.41 -8.35 -16.11
CA ASN A 36 -7.89 -7.31 -17.02
C ASN A 36 -6.41 -7.49 -17.35
N LYS A 37 -5.84 -8.68 -17.12
CA LYS A 37 -4.40 -8.98 -17.24
C LYS A 37 -3.80 -8.55 -18.58
N ASP A 38 -4.53 -8.74 -19.67
CA ASP A 38 -4.08 -8.40 -21.01
C ASP A 38 -4.04 -6.88 -21.25
N GLN A 39 -4.91 -6.12 -20.59
CA GLN A 39 -4.89 -4.66 -20.63
C GLN A 39 -3.67 -4.10 -19.91
N TYR A 40 -3.32 -4.66 -18.74
CA TYR A 40 -2.13 -4.23 -18.00
C TYR A 40 -0.81 -4.56 -18.71
N ARG A 41 -0.81 -5.54 -19.61
CA ARG A 41 0.34 -5.88 -20.46
C ARG A 41 0.38 -5.13 -21.78
N ASN A 42 -0.68 -4.38 -22.10
CA ASN A 42 -0.73 -3.61 -23.32
C ASN A 42 0.27 -2.44 -23.22
N PRO A 43 1.19 -2.26 -24.19
CA PRO A 43 2.12 -1.14 -24.21
C PRO A 43 1.45 0.25 -24.18
N ALA A 44 0.18 0.33 -24.59
CA ALA A 44 -0.61 1.56 -24.52
C ALA A 44 -1.08 1.89 -23.09
N TYR A 45 -1.07 0.93 -22.17
CA TYR A 45 -1.39 1.14 -20.77
C TYR A 45 -0.19 1.75 -20.05
N LYS A 46 -0.36 2.95 -19.51
CA LYS A 46 0.75 3.74 -18.96
C LYS A 46 1.06 3.33 -17.53
N GLU A 47 2.35 3.42 -17.15
CA GLU A 47 2.80 3.17 -15.79
C GLU A 47 2.06 4.05 -14.77
N ASP A 48 1.88 5.34 -15.07
CA ASP A 48 1.10 6.25 -14.22
C ASP A 48 -0.33 5.77 -13.92
N GLN A 49 -1.00 5.20 -14.93
CA GLN A 49 -2.34 4.63 -14.78
C GLN A 49 -2.30 3.38 -13.91
N CYS A 50 -1.34 2.48 -14.14
CA CYS A 50 -1.12 1.28 -13.32
C CYS A 50 -0.92 1.65 -11.84
N ARG A 51 -0.11 2.68 -11.60
CA ARG A 51 0.20 3.16 -10.27
C ARG A 51 -1.04 3.63 -9.53
N ILE A 52 -1.84 4.47 -10.18
CA ILE A 52 -3.05 5.07 -9.57
C ILE A 52 -4.17 4.04 -9.42
N GLU A 53 -4.40 3.21 -10.43
CA GLU A 53 -5.58 2.33 -10.48
C GLU A 53 -5.40 1.00 -9.75
N PHE A 54 -4.15 0.58 -9.51
CA PHE A 54 -3.85 -0.73 -8.95
C PHE A 54 -2.83 -0.69 -7.81
N ILE A 55 -1.64 -0.14 -8.05
CA ILE A 55 -0.54 -0.22 -7.09
C ILE A 55 -0.86 0.57 -5.81
N ASN A 56 -1.35 1.82 -5.94
CA ASN A 56 -1.70 2.65 -4.79
C ASN A 56 -2.82 2.01 -3.95
N PRO A 57 -3.99 1.62 -4.51
CA PRO A 57 -5.03 0.93 -3.75
C PRO A 57 -4.56 -0.35 -3.07
N PHE A 58 -3.67 -1.12 -3.70
CA PHE A 58 -3.13 -2.36 -3.12
C PHE A 58 -2.32 -2.08 -1.85
N PHE A 59 -1.40 -1.11 -1.89
CA PHE A 59 -0.61 -0.75 -0.72
C PHE A 59 -1.47 -0.06 0.36
N GLU A 60 -2.42 0.79 -0.03
CA GLU A 60 -3.38 1.38 0.91
C GLU A 60 -4.20 0.30 1.63
N ALA A 61 -4.64 -0.74 0.91
CA ALA A 61 -5.34 -1.88 1.50
C ALA A 61 -4.45 -2.68 2.49
N LEU A 62 -3.13 -2.70 2.28
CA LEU A 62 -2.15 -3.26 3.22
C LEU A 62 -1.87 -2.34 4.43
N GLY A 63 -2.54 -1.19 4.53
CA GLY A 63 -2.34 -0.22 5.60
C GLY A 63 -1.12 0.69 5.39
N TRP A 64 -0.57 0.75 4.18
CA TRP A 64 0.47 1.71 3.84
C TRP A 64 -0.14 3.06 3.49
N ASP A 65 0.43 4.13 4.04
CA ASP A 65 0.05 5.49 3.68
C ASP A 65 0.87 6.01 2.50
N ILE A 66 0.47 5.61 1.30
CA ILE A 66 1.08 6.05 0.04
C ILE A 66 1.04 7.57 -0.12
N ALA A 67 -0.01 8.23 0.41
CA ALA A 67 -0.17 9.68 0.34
C ALA A 67 0.64 10.44 1.40
N ASN A 68 1.40 9.73 2.25
CA ASN A 68 2.19 10.29 3.34
C ASN A 68 1.41 11.26 4.27
N LYS A 69 0.08 11.09 4.35
CA LYS A 69 -0.84 11.83 5.22
C LYS A 69 -0.47 11.74 6.69
N GLN A 70 0.18 10.66 7.14
CA GLN A 70 0.55 10.44 8.53
C GLN A 70 1.94 10.96 8.90
N ALA A 71 2.88 11.12 7.93
CA ALA A 71 4.18 11.76 8.22
C ALA A 71 4.13 13.30 8.17
N GLY A 72 3.03 13.90 7.68
CA GLY A 72 2.82 15.35 7.67
C GLY A 72 2.64 16.01 9.05
N ARG A 73 2.73 15.28 10.16
CA ARG A 73 2.79 15.86 11.52
C ARG A 73 4.23 16.03 11.99
N ALA A 74 5.05 16.74 11.22
CA ALA A 74 6.21 17.39 11.81
C ALA A 74 5.67 18.48 12.74
N LYS A 75 5.74 18.25 14.06
CA LYS A 75 5.50 19.29 15.06
C LYS A 75 6.57 20.36 14.87
N ASN A 76 6.25 21.40 14.11
CA ASN A 76 6.81 22.71 14.37
C ASN A 76 6.20 23.21 15.67
N SER A 77 6.91 23.00 16.77
CA SER A 77 6.69 23.69 18.03
C SER A 77 8.06 24.18 18.49
N GLY A 78 8.44 25.35 17.98
CA GLY A 78 9.37 26.26 18.64
C GLY A 78 8.63 27.18 19.60
#